data_AF-A0A6J3BYN8-F1
#
_entry.id   AF-A0A6J3BYN8-F1
#
_cell.length_a   1.000
_cell.length_b   1.000
_cell.length_c   1.000
_cell.angle_alpha   90.00
_cell.angle_beta   90.00
_cell.angle_gamma   90.00
#
_symmetry.space_group_name_H-M   'P 1'
#
loop_
_entity.id
_entity.type
_entity.pdbx_description
1 polymer ?
#
loop_
_entity_poly.entity_id
_entity_poly.type
_entity_poly.pdbx_seq_one_letter_code
_entity_poly.pdbx_strand_id
1 'polypeptide(L)'
;MGRECIGHYSTLRRYCVFSHDELVCKMALEADTLSVSVALAAYRDMRTMLHDERKLRKSLLDWGVTEAEREAFELLPDDERQCQVCNTTCFLSCVSCACSPRVACLRHYALLCRCPPAAHRLRYRYTLDELPAMLEKLKKKSDEFREWAEAVQNALDPDTPKTCDLDGLRAYLKRAHDLKMHKTELVRALETGIEDAEKCASVIAQLDLNKMRTRTRHHDPKYRLTLHELTLFAAEIDGLACVLPEGTHAVTSSARMRSSRGRLVRTQSGHRNFGSTRSRSHSGDSSRSSLAAAMHDATHTIHRYSRLHST
;
A
#
# COMPACT_ATOMS: atom_id res chain seq x y z
N MET A 1 19.41 0.88 7.53
CA MET A 1 20.06 2.20 7.72
C MET A 1 20.03 2.70 9.17
N GLY A 2 18.89 3.12 9.74
CA GLY A 2 18.85 3.72 11.10
C GLY A 2 19.38 2.78 12.19
N ARG A 3 18.82 1.58 12.30
CA ARG A 3 19.27 0.54 13.24
C ARG A 3 20.75 0.13 13.08
N GLU A 4 21.22 0.02 11.84
CA GLU A 4 22.63 -0.29 11.54
C GLU A 4 23.56 0.84 11.99
N CYS A 5 23.14 2.10 11.83
CA CYS A 5 23.88 3.25 12.32
C CYS A 5 24.04 3.22 13.84
N ILE A 6 22.98 2.90 14.60
CA ILE A 6 23.05 2.73 16.06
C ILE A 6 23.99 1.57 16.43
N GLY A 7 23.93 0.46 15.70
CA GLY A 7 24.86 -0.65 15.86
C GLY A 7 26.31 -0.20 15.68
N HIS A 8 26.59 0.60 14.65
CA HIS A 8 27.93 1.15 14.41
C HIS A 8 28.36 2.15 15.49
N TYR A 9 27.47 3.04 15.93
CA TYR A 9 27.75 4.00 17.01
C TYR A 9 28.13 3.30 18.31
N SER A 10 27.45 2.20 18.62
CA SER A 10 27.79 1.35 19.77
C SER A 10 29.23 0.84 19.70
N THR A 11 29.71 0.39 18.52
CA THR A 11 31.11 -0.05 18.35
C THR A 11 32.14 1.07 18.55
N LEU A 12 31.75 2.31 18.26
CA LEU A 12 32.59 3.50 18.40
C LEU A 12 32.40 4.23 19.74
N ARG A 13 31.51 3.73 20.61
CA ARG A 13 31.11 4.37 21.87
C ARG A 13 30.63 5.82 21.68
N ARG A 14 29.93 6.09 20.58
CA ARG A 14 29.37 7.42 20.30
C ARG A 14 27.99 7.58 20.94
N TYR A 15 27.76 8.74 21.54
CA TYR A 15 26.44 9.12 22.05
C TYR A 15 25.41 9.18 20.93
N CYS A 16 24.23 8.63 21.20
CA CYS A 16 23.08 8.75 20.33
C CYS A 16 22.33 10.05 20.62
N VAL A 17 21.83 10.74 19.59
CA VAL A 17 21.05 11.98 19.76
C VAL A 17 19.62 11.69 20.26
N PHE A 18 19.12 10.48 19.97
CA PHE A 18 17.85 9.97 20.45
C PHE A 18 17.86 8.44 20.39
N SER A 19 16.92 7.79 21.06
CA SER A 19 16.72 6.34 20.97
C SER A 19 15.96 5.95 19.71
N HIS A 20 16.58 5.12 18.86
CA HIS A 20 15.92 4.61 17.65
C HIS A 20 14.77 3.65 17.97
N ASP A 21 14.94 2.80 18.99
CA ASP A 21 13.90 1.85 19.40
C ASP A 21 12.69 2.59 20.01
N GLU A 22 12.92 3.73 20.69
CA GLU A 22 11.85 4.61 21.17
C GLU A 22 11.03 5.17 20.02
N LEU A 23 11.69 5.70 18.99
CA LEU A 23 11.04 6.23 17.80
C LEU A 23 10.16 5.16 17.13
N VAL A 24 10.69 3.95 16.95
CA VAL A 24 9.98 2.83 16.31
C VAL A 24 8.76 2.40 17.13
N CYS A 25 8.87 2.36 18.45
CA CYS A 25 7.74 2.05 19.33
C CYS A 25 6.66 3.14 19.28
N LYS A 26 7.04 4.43 19.25
CA LYS A 26 6.10 5.55 19.10
C LYS A 26 5.36 5.48 17.75
N MET A 27 6.08 5.18 16.67
CA MET A 27 5.48 4.93 15.36
C MET A 27 4.46 3.78 15.40
N ALA A 28 4.77 2.69 16.10
CA ALA A 28 3.84 1.57 16.24
C ALA A 28 2.59 1.91 17.07
N LEU A 29 2.74 2.74 18.11
CA LEU A 29 1.61 3.22 18.92
C LEU A 29 0.65 4.11 18.13
N GLU A 30 1.20 4.92 17.23
CA GLU A 30 0.45 5.85 16.38
C GLU A 30 0.30 5.32 14.94
N ALA A 31 0.24 4.00 14.76
CA ALA A 31 0.22 3.36 13.44
C ALA A 31 -0.84 3.96 12.50
N ASP A 32 -2.02 4.32 13.02
CA ASP A 32 -3.14 4.88 12.25
C ASP A 32 -2.81 6.25 11.64
N THR A 33 -1.90 7.02 12.23
CA THR A 33 -1.52 8.35 11.73
C THR A 33 -0.46 8.29 10.63
N LEU A 34 0.29 7.19 10.53
CA LEU A 34 1.40 7.03 9.58
C LEU A 34 0.94 6.92 8.13
N SER A 35 1.83 7.15 7.18
CA SER A 35 1.62 6.67 5.80
C SER A 35 1.93 5.18 5.72
N VAL A 36 1.39 4.49 4.72
CA VAL A 36 1.64 3.05 4.50
C VAL A 36 3.14 2.75 4.36
N SER A 37 3.88 3.56 3.61
CA SER A 37 5.32 3.35 3.38
C SER A 37 6.12 3.44 4.69
N VAL A 38 5.77 4.39 5.55
CA VAL A 38 6.39 4.59 6.85
C VAL A 38 6.00 3.46 7.81
N ALA A 39 4.74 3.05 7.82
CA ALA A 39 4.26 1.92 8.63
C ALA A 39 4.96 0.61 8.24
N LEU A 40 5.13 0.33 6.94
CA LEU A 40 5.84 -0.85 6.45
C LEU A 40 7.33 -0.83 6.83
N ALA A 41 7.98 0.33 6.73
CA ALA A 41 9.37 0.48 7.16
C ALA A 41 9.52 0.23 8.67
N ALA A 42 8.63 0.82 9.48
CA ALA A 42 8.59 0.60 10.92
C ALA A 42 8.29 -0.87 11.27
N TYR A 43 7.38 -1.53 10.56
CA TYR A 43 7.05 -2.95 10.76
C TYR A 43 8.29 -3.82 10.59
N ARG A 44 9.03 -3.64 9.49
CA ARG A 44 10.25 -4.42 9.20
C ARG A 44 11.31 -4.22 10.28
N ASP A 45 11.49 -2.97 10.69
CA ASP A 45 12.48 -2.61 11.69
C ASP A 45 12.11 -3.12 13.10
N MET A 46 10.84 -2.94 13.50
CA MET A 46 10.29 -3.43 14.76
C MET A 46 10.32 -4.96 14.86
N ARG A 47 10.15 -5.68 13.74
CA ARG A 47 10.27 -7.14 13.71
C ARG A 47 11.69 -7.61 14.09
N THR A 48 12.71 -6.97 13.52
CA THR A 48 14.12 -7.23 13.88
C THR A 48 14.39 -6.86 15.33
N MET A 49 13.90 -5.70 15.76
CA MET A 49 14.01 -5.21 17.13
C MET A 49 13.43 -6.21 18.16
N LEU A 50 12.22 -6.73 17.91
CA LEU A 50 11.57 -7.71 18.77
C LEU A 50 12.35 -9.03 18.83
N HIS A 51 12.87 -9.49 17.69
CA HIS A 51 13.69 -10.69 17.63
C HIS A 51 14.96 -10.55 18.48
N ASP A 52 15.68 -9.44 18.31
CA ASP A 52 16.89 -9.12 19.07
C ASP A 52 16.59 -9.01 20.57
N GLU A 53 15.53 -8.28 20.94
CA GLU A 53 15.13 -8.10 22.33
C GLU A 53 14.79 -9.43 23.01
N ARG A 54 14.06 -10.31 22.33
CA ARG A 54 13.74 -11.66 22.84
C ARG A 54 15.00 -12.48 23.09
N LYS A 55 15.94 -12.45 22.14
CA LYS A 55 17.22 -13.17 22.26
C LYS A 55 18.05 -12.63 23.42
N LEU A 56 18.15 -11.31 23.54
CA LEU A 56 18.94 -10.65 24.57
C LEU A 56 18.36 -10.87 25.97
N ARG A 57 17.03 -10.76 26.15
CA ARG A 57 16.37 -11.06 27.43
C ARG A 57 16.54 -12.52 27.83
N LYS A 58 16.45 -13.45 26.87
CA LYS A 58 16.71 -14.87 27.12
C LYS A 58 18.14 -15.08 27.60
N SER A 59 19.13 -14.52 26.91
CA SER A 59 20.54 -14.61 27.32
C SER A 59 20.80 -14.01 28.71
N LEU A 60 20.10 -12.94 29.08
CA LEU A 60 20.20 -12.35 30.42
C LEU A 60 19.60 -13.25 31.51
N LEU A 61 18.45 -13.88 31.22
CA LEU A 61 17.82 -14.85 32.12
C LEU A 61 18.72 -16.07 32.30
N ASP A 62 19.25 -16.62 31.20
CA ASP A 62 20.17 -17.77 31.22
C ASP A 62 21.47 -17.44 31.98
N TRP A 63 21.88 -16.17 32.02
CA TRP A 63 23.02 -15.71 32.81
C TRP A 63 22.76 -15.70 34.32
N GLY A 64 21.49 -15.65 34.75
CA GLY A 64 21.09 -15.78 36.16
C GLY A 64 20.44 -14.53 36.78
N VAL A 65 19.96 -13.58 35.96
CA VAL A 65 19.15 -12.45 36.45
C VAL A 65 17.73 -12.94 36.74
N THR A 66 17.27 -12.75 37.96
CA THR A 66 15.94 -13.18 38.41
C THR A 66 14.97 -12.03 38.62
N GLU A 67 15.48 -10.83 38.92
CA GLU A 67 14.64 -9.66 39.17
C GLU A 67 14.38 -8.88 37.89
N ALA A 68 13.14 -8.43 37.71
CA ALA A 68 12.75 -7.53 36.63
C ALA A 68 11.77 -6.47 37.11
N GLU A 69 11.91 -5.24 36.62
CA GLU A 69 11.01 -4.12 36.91
C GLU A 69 10.65 -3.37 35.63
N ARG A 70 9.43 -2.84 35.59
CA ARG A 70 8.98 -2.02 34.47
C ARG A 70 9.44 -0.58 34.66
N GLU A 71 9.99 0.02 33.62
CA GLU A 71 10.51 1.38 33.64
C GLU A 71 10.00 2.21 32.45
N ALA A 72 9.60 3.45 32.71
CA ALA A 72 9.18 4.40 31.68
C ALA A 72 10.38 5.23 31.21
N PHE A 73 11.26 4.60 30.42
CA PHE A 73 12.52 5.21 29.98
C PHE A 73 12.37 6.58 29.30
N GLU A 74 11.26 6.84 28.61
CA GLU A 74 10.96 8.12 27.96
C GLU A 74 10.81 9.30 28.93
N LEU A 75 10.64 9.04 30.22
CA LEU A 75 10.56 10.06 31.27
C LEU A 75 11.91 10.34 31.93
N LEU A 76 12.90 9.47 31.70
CA LEU A 76 14.25 9.64 32.23
C LEU A 76 15.07 10.53 31.27
N PRO A 77 15.97 11.37 31.80
CA PRO A 77 16.91 12.09 30.96
C PRO A 77 17.89 11.11 30.28
N ASP A 78 18.39 11.47 29.10
CA ASP A 78 19.16 10.57 28.24
C ASP A 78 20.43 10.02 28.90
N ASP A 79 21.10 10.82 29.74
CA ASP A 79 22.29 10.46 30.49
C ASP A 79 22.05 9.36 31.53
N GLU A 80 20.88 9.34 32.18
CA GLU A 80 20.53 8.31 33.17
C GLU A 80 20.17 6.95 32.54
N ARG A 81 19.84 6.94 31.24
CA ARG A 81 19.48 5.73 30.49
C ARG A 81 20.53 5.31 29.46
N GLN A 82 21.73 5.89 29.51
CA GLN A 82 22.84 5.51 28.63
C GLN A 82 23.61 4.30 29.17
N CYS A 83 23.91 3.35 28.29
CA CYS A 83 24.80 2.27 28.63
C CYS A 83 26.22 2.80 28.90
N GLN A 84 26.77 2.53 30.08
CA GLN A 84 28.12 2.98 30.47
C GLN A 84 29.26 2.46 29.59
N VAL A 85 29.02 1.44 28.76
CA VAL A 85 30.04 0.81 27.92
C VAL A 85 30.03 1.34 26.49
N CYS A 86 28.84 1.46 25.88
CA CYS A 86 28.70 1.81 24.46
C CYS A 86 27.96 3.12 24.20
N ASN A 87 27.53 3.84 25.24
CA ASN A 87 26.83 5.12 25.16
C ASN A 87 25.51 5.07 24.36
N THR A 88 24.98 3.88 24.11
CA THR A 88 23.65 3.70 23.52
C THR A 88 22.59 4.07 24.55
N THR A 89 21.68 4.96 24.18
CA THR A 89 20.48 5.32 24.96
C THR A 89 19.54 4.11 25.00
N CYS A 90 19.34 3.54 26.19
CA CYS A 90 18.49 2.36 26.39
C CYS A 90 17.02 2.77 26.42
N PHE A 91 16.16 1.95 25.79
CA PHE A 91 14.71 2.19 25.79
C PHE A 91 13.88 0.91 26.00
N LEU A 92 14.16 -0.17 25.27
CA LEU A 92 13.38 -1.41 25.45
C LEU A 92 13.70 -2.09 26.77
N SER A 93 14.98 -2.15 27.09
CA SER A 93 15.49 -2.70 28.33
C SER A 93 16.92 -2.29 28.63
N CYS A 94 17.29 -2.36 29.90
CA CYS A 94 18.66 -2.27 30.37
C CYS A 94 18.83 -3.11 31.64
N VAL A 95 20.08 -3.22 32.10
CA VAL A 95 20.43 -3.87 33.36
C VAL A 95 20.92 -2.80 34.33
N SER A 96 20.42 -2.87 35.55
CA SER A 96 20.89 -2.11 36.71
C SER A 96 21.37 -3.06 37.81
N CYS A 97 22.13 -2.52 38.76
CA CYS A 97 22.54 -3.24 39.97
C CYS A 97 22.60 -2.24 41.13
N ALA A 98 22.18 -2.63 42.33
CA ALA A 98 22.16 -1.75 43.50
C ALA A 98 23.55 -1.18 43.89
N CYS A 99 24.64 -1.79 43.42
CA CYS A 99 25.99 -1.33 43.69
C CYS A 99 26.40 -0.06 42.91
N SER A 100 25.64 0.35 41.90
CA SER A 100 25.98 1.48 41.04
C SER A 100 24.72 2.16 40.49
N PRO A 101 24.69 3.51 40.41
CA PRO A 101 23.60 4.22 39.75
C PRO A 101 23.61 4.07 38.22
N ARG A 102 24.69 3.53 37.64
CA ARG A 102 24.84 3.38 36.18
C ARG A 102 24.05 2.20 35.65
N VAL A 103 23.74 2.24 34.36
CA VAL A 103 23.07 1.14 33.63
C VAL A 103 23.93 0.59 32.50
N ALA A 104 23.63 -0.63 32.07
CA ALA A 104 24.20 -1.25 30.87
C ALA A 104 23.09 -1.77 29.95
N CYS A 105 23.28 -1.70 28.64
CA CYS A 105 22.38 -2.36 27.70
C CYS A 105 22.56 -3.89 27.79
N LEU A 106 21.60 -4.65 27.24
CA LEU A 106 21.63 -6.12 27.30
C LEU A 106 22.79 -6.76 26.51
N ARG A 107 23.54 -6.00 25.71
CA ARG A 107 24.75 -6.51 25.05
C ARG A 107 25.98 -6.43 25.96
N HIS A 108 25.93 -5.61 27.00
CA HIS A 108 27.05 -5.30 27.89
C HIS A 108 26.73 -5.54 29.37
N TYR A 109 25.70 -6.34 29.69
CA TYR A 109 25.28 -6.59 31.08
C TYR A 109 26.43 -7.12 31.95
N ALA A 110 27.27 -8.01 31.41
CA ALA A 110 28.40 -8.61 32.14
C ALA A 110 29.53 -7.61 32.44
N LEU A 111 29.48 -6.43 31.81
CA LEU A 111 30.44 -5.34 32.00
C LEU A 111 29.87 -4.22 32.90
N LEU A 112 28.69 -4.42 33.52
CA LEU A 112 28.10 -3.43 34.42
C LEU A 112 28.91 -3.31 35.71
N CYS A 113 29.10 -4.43 36.41
CA CYS A 113 29.89 -4.54 37.63
C CYS A 113 30.35 -5.99 37.84
N ARG A 114 30.98 -6.28 38.99
CA ARG A 114 31.47 -7.63 39.35
C ARG A 114 30.52 -8.39 40.30
N CYS A 115 29.33 -7.85 40.58
CA CYS A 115 28.34 -8.53 41.41
C CYS A 115 27.85 -9.82 40.74
N PRO A 116 27.32 -10.79 41.51
CA PRO A 116 26.74 -11.98 40.92
C PRO A 116 25.51 -11.63 40.04
N PRO A 117 25.18 -12.45 39.03
CA PRO A 117 24.03 -12.21 38.15
C PRO A 117 22.72 -11.98 38.89
N ALA A 118 22.48 -12.73 39.99
CA ALA A 118 21.28 -12.61 40.81
C ALA A 118 21.11 -11.24 41.50
N ALA A 119 22.18 -10.46 41.64
CA ALA A 119 22.14 -9.10 42.21
C ALA A 119 21.84 -8.01 41.15
N HIS A 120 21.72 -8.40 39.88
CA HIS A 120 21.33 -7.50 38.80
C HIS A 120 19.82 -7.54 38.61
N ARG A 121 19.28 -6.47 38.03
CA ARG A 121 17.85 -6.34 37.71
C ARG A 121 17.66 -5.95 36.25
N LEU A 122 16.74 -6.62 35.58
CA LEU A 122 16.27 -6.23 34.26
C LEU A 122 15.26 -5.09 34.39
N ARG A 123 15.56 -3.91 33.87
CA ARG A 123 14.59 -2.83 33.67
C ARG A 123 14.03 -2.93 32.26
N TYR A 124 12.71 -2.96 32.08
CA TYR A 124 12.11 -3.11 30.76
C TYR A 124 10.92 -2.15 30.54
N ARG A 125 10.72 -1.70 29.31
CA ARG A 125 9.60 -0.79 28.98
C ARG A 125 8.31 -1.53 28.67
N TYR A 126 8.45 -2.57 27.84
CA TYR A 126 7.35 -3.39 27.35
C TYR A 126 7.62 -4.88 27.61
N THR A 127 6.58 -5.65 27.87
CA THR A 127 6.65 -7.11 27.93
C THR A 127 6.85 -7.68 26.53
N LEU A 128 7.27 -8.95 26.46
CA LEU A 128 7.38 -9.65 25.18
C LEU A 128 6.02 -9.99 24.55
N ASP A 129 4.91 -9.75 25.26
CA ASP A 129 3.54 -9.89 24.77
C ASP A 129 2.99 -8.57 24.24
N GLU A 130 3.42 -7.43 24.80
CA GLU A 130 3.02 -6.09 24.34
C GLU A 130 3.64 -5.73 22.98
N LEU A 131 4.90 -6.07 22.76
CA LEU A 131 5.61 -5.73 21.52
C LEU A 131 4.99 -6.38 20.25
N PRO A 132 4.61 -7.68 20.25
CA PRO A 132 3.86 -8.27 19.16
C PRO A 132 2.54 -7.54 18.86
N ALA A 133 1.80 -7.13 19.89
CA ALA A 133 0.53 -6.42 19.70
C ALA A 133 0.72 -5.07 19.00
N MET A 134 1.81 -4.35 19.32
CA MET A 134 2.19 -3.12 18.62
C MET A 134 2.60 -3.39 17.16
N LEU A 135 3.34 -4.48 16.92
CA LEU A 135 3.75 -4.91 15.58
C LEU A 135 2.55 -5.26 14.69
N GLU A 136 1.53 -5.93 15.24
CA GLU A 136 0.31 -6.27 14.51
C GLU A 136 -0.49 -5.03 14.06
N LYS A 137 -0.44 -3.91 14.80
CA LYS A 137 -1.04 -2.64 14.35
C LYS A 137 -0.42 -2.13 13.05
N LEU A 138 0.91 -2.18 12.95
CA LEU A 138 1.65 -1.80 11.74
C LEU A 138 1.38 -2.76 10.58
N LYS A 139 1.24 -4.06 10.88
CA LYS A 139 0.91 -5.10 9.89
C LYS A 139 -0.49 -4.91 9.32
N LYS A 140 -1.49 -4.71 10.18
CA LYS A 140 -2.89 -4.48 9.77
C LYS A 140 -2.98 -3.34 8.75
N LYS A 141 -2.29 -2.24 9.00
CA LYS A 141 -2.22 -1.11 8.07
C LYS A 141 -1.60 -1.46 6.72
N SER A 142 -0.61 -2.34 6.72
CA SER A 142 0.02 -2.83 5.48
C SER A 142 -0.91 -3.78 4.71
N ASP A 143 -1.69 -4.60 5.43
CA ASP A 143 -2.69 -5.48 4.83
C ASP A 143 -3.88 -4.70 4.23
N GLU A 144 -4.36 -3.65 4.91
CA GLU A 144 -5.40 -2.75 4.37
C GLU A 144 -4.98 -2.09 3.05
N PHE A 145 -3.70 -1.75 2.92
CA PHE A 145 -3.14 -1.26 1.66
C PHE A 145 -3.10 -2.33 0.59
N ARG A 146 -2.67 -3.55 0.93
CA ARG A 146 -2.62 -4.66 -0.03
C ARG A 146 -4.02 -4.95 -0.59
N GLU A 147 -5.01 -5.07 0.29
CA GLU A 147 -6.41 -5.30 -0.12
C GLU A 147 -6.92 -4.19 -1.03
N TRP A 148 -6.65 -2.93 -0.70
CA TRP A 148 -7.01 -1.80 -1.56
C TRP A 148 -6.30 -1.87 -2.91
N ALA A 149 -5.00 -2.18 -2.94
CA ALA A 149 -4.21 -2.22 -4.16
C ALA A 149 -4.68 -3.35 -5.08
N GLU A 150 -4.94 -4.54 -4.54
CA GLU A 150 -5.50 -5.68 -5.28
C GLU A 150 -6.89 -5.35 -5.83
N ALA A 151 -7.76 -4.71 -5.03
CA ALA A 151 -9.08 -4.30 -5.49
C ALA A 151 -9.03 -3.29 -6.64
N VAL A 152 -8.15 -2.28 -6.55
CA VAL A 152 -7.98 -1.27 -7.61
C VAL A 152 -7.35 -1.89 -8.86
N GLN A 153 -6.37 -2.78 -8.71
CA GLN A 153 -5.77 -3.49 -9.83
C GLN A 153 -6.80 -4.32 -10.59
N ASN A 154 -7.61 -5.10 -9.88
CA ASN A 154 -8.68 -5.90 -10.49
C ASN A 154 -9.75 -5.02 -11.16
N ALA A 155 -10.05 -3.84 -10.59
CA ALA A 155 -11.00 -2.91 -11.19
C ALA A 155 -10.47 -2.24 -12.46
N LEU A 156 -9.15 -1.98 -12.55
CA LEU A 156 -8.52 -1.36 -13.71
C LEU A 156 -8.08 -2.37 -14.78
N ASP A 157 -8.09 -3.66 -14.49
CA ASP A 157 -7.64 -4.72 -15.39
C ASP A 157 -8.67 -4.97 -16.52
N PRO A 158 -8.29 -4.78 -17.80
CA PRO A 158 -9.19 -5.01 -18.93
C PRO A 158 -9.62 -6.49 -19.11
N ASP A 159 -8.86 -7.44 -18.56
CA ASP A 159 -9.16 -8.88 -18.65
C ASP A 159 -10.10 -9.36 -17.52
N THR A 160 -10.30 -8.54 -16.49
CA THR A 160 -11.20 -8.84 -15.37
C THR A 160 -12.64 -8.39 -15.69
N PRO A 161 -13.69 -9.20 -15.40
CA PRO A 161 -15.07 -8.79 -15.63
C PRO A 161 -15.41 -7.50 -14.90
N LYS A 162 -15.89 -6.49 -15.63
CA LYS A 162 -16.24 -5.18 -15.06
C LYS A 162 -17.46 -5.29 -14.14
N THR A 163 -17.21 -5.29 -12.85
CA THR A 163 -18.25 -5.33 -11.81
C THR A 163 -18.35 -4.03 -11.01
N CYS A 164 -17.39 -3.11 -11.18
CA CYS A 164 -17.31 -1.85 -10.44
C CYS A 164 -18.02 -0.73 -11.23
N ASP A 165 -18.78 0.12 -10.54
CA ASP A 165 -19.38 1.34 -11.11
C ASP A 165 -18.49 2.57 -10.84
N LEU A 166 -18.87 3.72 -11.40
CA LEU A 166 -18.12 4.97 -11.23
C LEU A 166 -18.02 5.40 -9.76
N ASP A 167 -19.09 5.19 -8.98
CA ASP A 167 -19.10 5.51 -7.55
C ASP A 167 -18.19 4.57 -6.74
N GLY A 168 -18.07 3.30 -7.14
CA GLY A 168 -17.08 2.36 -6.61
C GLY A 168 -15.65 2.81 -6.87
N LEU A 169 -15.32 3.29 -8.09
CA LEU A 169 -13.99 3.85 -8.37
C LEU A 169 -13.69 5.08 -7.49
N ARG A 170 -14.66 5.99 -7.32
CA ARG A 170 -14.53 7.14 -6.41
C ARG A 170 -14.36 6.71 -4.95
N ALA A 171 -15.03 5.66 -4.52
CA ALA A 171 -14.87 5.10 -3.18
C ALA A 171 -13.44 4.57 -2.95
N TYR A 172 -12.85 3.91 -3.96
CA TYR A 172 -11.44 3.50 -3.90
C TYR A 172 -10.49 4.71 -3.82
N LEU A 173 -10.75 5.77 -4.58
CA LEU A 173 -9.93 6.98 -4.52
C LEU A 173 -10.01 7.65 -3.15
N LYS A 174 -11.21 7.77 -2.59
CA LYS A 174 -11.42 8.27 -1.23
C LYS A 174 -10.64 7.45 -0.20
N ARG A 175 -10.71 6.11 -0.27
CA ARG A 175 -9.96 5.21 0.62
C ARG A 175 -8.45 5.40 0.49
N ALA A 176 -7.94 5.68 -0.71
CA ALA A 176 -6.52 5.98 -0.92
C ALA A 176 -6.09 7.27 -0.19
N HIS A 177 -6.93 8.31 -0.22
CA HIS A 177 -6.69 9.55 0.53
C HIS A 177 -6.74 9.31 2.04
N ASP A 178 -7.71 8.54 2.54
CA ASP A 178 -7.83 8.19 3.96
C ASP A 178 -6.59 7.41 4.44
N LEU A 179 -6.04 6.53 3.59
CA LEU A 179 -4.79 5.80 3.83
C LEU A 179 -3.52 6.65 3.63
N LYS A 180 -3.66 7.95 3.31
CA LYS A 180 -2.58 8.91 3.05
C LYS A 180 -1.63 8.47 1.94
N MET A 181 -2.20 7.83 0.92
CA MET A 181 -1.46 7.28 -0.21
C MET A 181 -1.40 8.28 -1.34
N HIS A 182 -0.52 9.27 -1.20
CA HIS A 182 -0.38 10.31 -2.20
C HIS A 182 0.62 9.89 -3.28
N LYS A 183 0.28 10.17 -4.55
CA LYS A 183 1.22 10.14 -5.68
C LYS A 183 1.81 8.76 -6.01
N THR A 184 1.08 7.68 -5.76
CA THR A 184 1.46 6.37 -6.31
C THR A 184 0.95 6.26 -7.76
N GLU A 185 1.65 5.52 -8.62
CA GLU A 185 1.21 5.29 -10.00
C GLU A 185 -0.19 4.66 -10.07
N LEU A 186 -0.52 3.79 -9.10
CA LEU A 186 -1.84 3.17 -9.01
C LEU A 186 -2.95 4.19 -8.70
N VAL A 187 -2.68 5.19 -7.84
CA VAL A 187 -3.62 6.29 -7.59
C VAL A 187 -3.80 7.15 -8.85
N ARG A 188 -2.72 7.45 -9.58
CA ARG A 188 -2.80 8.23 -10.83
C ARG A 188 -3.58 7.48 -11.93
N ALA A 189 -3.38 6.18 -12.02
CA ALA A 189 -4.14 5.33 -12.94
C ALA A 189 -5.63 5.29 -12.58
N LEU A 190 -5.95 5.23 -11.27
CA LEU A 190 -7.33 5.31 -10.78
C LEU A 190 -7.96 6.67 -11.07
N GLU A 191 -7.26 7.77 -10.81
CA GLU A 191 -7.72 9.14 -11.14
C GLU A 191 -8.01 9.27 -12.64
N THR A 192 -7.10 8.79 -13.50
CA THR A 192 -7.28 8.79 -14.96
C THR A 192 -8.50 7.97 -15.38
N GLY A 193 -8.67 6.77 -14.81
CA GLY A 193 -9.82 5.92 -15.09
C GLY A 193 -11.16 6.55 -14.68
N ILE A 194 -11.18 7.29 -13.57
CA ILE A 194 -12.36 8.06 -13.13
C ILE A 194 -12.64 9.21 -14.11
N GLU A 195 -11.62 9.99 -14.49
CA GLU A 195 -11.78 11.10 -15.44
C GLU A 195 -12.32 10.63 -16.79
N ASP A 196 -11.82 9.52 -17.32
CA ASP A 196 -12.25 8.98 -18.62
C ASP A 196 -13.69 8.47 -18.54
N ALA A 197 -14.07 7.83 -17.43
CA ALA A 197 -15.43 7.42 -17.18
C ALA A 197 -16.40 8.61 -17.04
N GLU A 198 -15.99 9.70 -16.38
CA GLU A 198 -16.77 10.93 -16.25
C GLU A 198 -16.98 11.64 -17.59
N LYS A 199 -15.93 11.71 -18.43
CA LYS A 199 -16.04 12.22 -19.80
C LYS A 199 -17.06 11.41 -20.61
N CYS A 200 -16.98 10.09 -20.56
CA CYS A 200 -17.93 9.21 -21.24
C CYS A 200 -19.36 9.38 -20.72
N ALA A 201 -19.54 9.47 -19.39
CA ALA A 201 -20.85 9.69 -18.79
C ALA A 201 -21.46 11.04 -19.22
N SER A 202 -20.66 12.10 -19.32
CA SER A 202 -21.09 13.42 -19.81
C SER A 202 -21.55 13.36 -21.27
N VAL A 203 -20.82 12.65 -22.14
CA VAL A 203 -21.21 12.45 -23.55
C VAL A 203 -22.53 11.67 -23.63
N ILE A 204 -22.70 10.59 -22.86
CA ILE A 204 -23.97 9.83 -22.79
C ILE A 204 -25.14 10.76 -22.41
N ALA A 205 -24.99 11.56 -21.35
CA ALA A 205 -26.02 12.47 -20.90
C ALA A 205 -26.39 13.53 -21.96
N GLN A 206 -25.41 14.08 -22.68
CA GLN A 206 -25.66 15.04 -23.76
C GLN A 206 -26.43 14.41 -24.93
N LEU A 207 -26.13 13.16 -25.28
CA LEU A 207 -26.85 12.43 -26.32
C LEU A 207 -28.30 12.13 -25.92
N ASP A 208 -28.55 11.80 -24.65
CA ASP A 208 -29.92 11.58 -24.13
C ASP A 208 -30.76 12.87 -24.14
N LEU A 209 -30.18 14.01 -23.77
CA LEU A 209 -30.85 15.32 -23.80
C LEU A 209 -31.26 15.76 -25.21
N ASN A 210 -30.46 15.41 -26.23
CA ASN A 210 -30.77 15.73 -27.63
C ASN A 210 -31.98 14.97 -28.18
N LYS A 211 -32.33 13.80 -27.60
CA LYS A 211 -33.55 13.05 -28.00
C LYS A 211 -34.84 13.73 -27.51
N MET A 212 -34.86 14.27 -26.29
CA MET A 212 -36.05 14.90 -25.70
C MET A 212 -36.49 16.18 -26.46
N ARG A 213 -35.57 16.82 -27.18
CA ARG A 213 -35.81 18.09 -27.88
C ARG A 213 -36.41 17.95 -29.28
N THR A 214 -36.68 16.74 -29.76
CA THR A 214 -37.17 16.48 -31.13
C THR A 214 -38.66 16.73 -31.38
N ARG A 215 -39.43 17.24 -30.40
CA ARG A 215 -40.88 17.51 -30.59
C ARG A 215 -41.28 18.95 -30.91
N THR A 216 -40.41 19.95 -30.81
CA THR A 216 -40.74 21.32 -31.25
C THR A 216 -39.50 22.18 -31.52
N ARG A 217 -39.40 22.69 -32.77
CA ARG A 217 -38.50 23.72 -33.33
C ARG A 217 -37.21 23.27 -34.03
N HIS A 218 -37.03 23.81 -35.24
CA HIS A 218 -35.84 23.83 -36.09
C HIS A 218 -34.62 24.48 -35.38
N HIS A 219 -33.93 23.74 -34.53
CA HIS A 219 -32.56 24.09 -34.16
C HIS A 219 -31.67 22.90 -34.46
N ASP A 220 -30.61 23.12 -35.24
CA ASP A 220 -29.64 22.08 -35.57
C ASP A 220 -29.02 21.56 -34.25
N PRO A 221 -29.11 20.26 -33.93
CA PRO A 221 -28.54 19.73 -32.70
C PRO A 221 -27.02 19.89 -32.72
N LYS A 222 -26.49 20.67 -31.77
CA LYS A 222 -25.08 21.07 -31.66
C LYS A 222 -24.09 19.89 -31.48
N TYR A 223 -24.60 18.68 -31.25
CA TYR A 223 -23.81 17.47 -31.01
C TYR A 223 -24.43 16.29 -31.76
N ARG A 224 -24.01 16.08 -33.01
CA ARG A 224 -24.33 14.89 -33.82
C ARG A 224 -23.05 14.09 -34.01
N LEU A 225 -23.05 12.84 -33.53
CA LEU A 225 -22.00 11.88 -33.83
C LEU A 225 -22.35 11.14 -35.13
N THR A 226 -21.38 11.00 -36.01
CA THR A 226 -21.42 10.09 -37.16
C THR A 226 -21.45 8.64 -36.70
N LEU A 227 -21.84 7.72 -37.58
CA LEU A 227 -21.83 6.28 -37.27
C LEU A 227 -20.44 5.77 -36.88
N HIS A 228 -19.39 6.34 -37.49
CA HIS A 228 -18.00 6.02 -37.17
C HIS A 228 -17.64 6.50 -35.76
N GLU A 229 -17.94 7.75 -35.42
CA GLU A 229 -17.69 8.31 -34.08
C GLU A 229 -18.48 7.57 -32.99
N LEU A 230 -19.72 7.14 -33.28
CA LEU A 230 -20.51 6.32 -32.36
C LEU A 230 -19.88 4.94 -32.13
N THR A 231 -19.25 4.37 -33.16
CA THR A 231 -18.55 3.07 -33.06
C THR A 231 -17.28 3.20 -32.21
N LEU A 232 -16.50 4.28 -32.41
CA LEU A 232 -15.33 4.58 -31.60
C LEU A 232 -15.72 4.83 -30.14
N PHE A 233 -16.77 5.60 -29.91
CA PHE A 233 -17.28 5.89 -28.57
C PHE A 233 -17.78 4.62 -27.86
N ALA A 234 -18.45 3.71 -28.56
CA ALA A 234 -18.85 2.43 -27.99
C ALA A 234 -17.63 1.57 -27.59
N ALA A 235 -16.57 1.58 -28.40
CA ALA A 235 -15.32 0.89 -28.07
C ALA A 235 -14.60 1.53 -26.87
N GLU A 236 -14.68 2.87 -26.73
CA GLU A 236 -14.14 3.61 -25.59
C GLU A 236 -14.87 3.26 -24.29
N ILE A 237 -16.21 3.17 -24.32
CA ILE A 237 -17.02 2.66 -23.19
C ILE A 237 -16.66 1.21 -22.86
N ASP A 238 -16.53 0.36 -23.88
CA ASP A 238 -16.08 -1.03 -23.72
C ASP A 238 -14.63 -1.12 -23.19
N GLY A 239 -13.85 -0.03 -23.21
CA GLY A 239 -12.50 0.10 -22.65
C GLY A 239 -12.43 0.68 -21.23
N LEU A 240 -13.52 1.22 -20.68
CA LEU A 240 -13.51 1.85 -19.33
C LEU A 240 -13.30 0.84 -18.19
N ALA A 241 -12.68 1.26 -17.10
CA ALA A 241 -12.51 0.43 -15.90
C ALA A 241 -13.82 0.19 -15.10
N CYS A 242 -14.87 0.95 -15.38
CA CYS A 242 -16.15 0.83 -14.69
C CYS A 242 -17.34 0.66 -15.64
N VAL A 243 -18.42 0.12 -15.09
CA VAL A 243 -19.73 0.09 -15.72
C VAL A 243 -20.40 1.44 -15.49
N LEU A 244 -20.68 2.15 -16.58
CA LEU A 244 -21.51 3.35 -16.52
C LEU A 244 -22.99 2.95 -16.46
N PRO A 245 -23.83 3.68 -15.69
CA PRO A 245 -25.27 3.43 -15.72
C PRO A 245 -25.75 3.56 -17.16
N GLU A 246 -26.44 2.53 -17.66
CA GLU A 246 -27.09 2.62 -18.95
C GLU A 246 -28.14 3.73 -18.85
N GLY A 247 -27.84 4.91 -19.41
CA GLY A 247 -28.84 5.91 -19.69
C GLY A 247 -29.98 5.22 -20.41
N THR A 248 -31.21 5.41 -19.91
CA THR A 248 -32.39 4.55 -20.12
C THR A 248 -32.57 3.98 -21.54
N HIS A 249 -32.05 4.59 -22.60
CA HIS A 249 -32.18 4.09 -23.97
C HIS A 249 -31.00 4.32 -24.95
N ALA A 250 -29.79 4.69 -24.50
CA ALA A 250 -28.66 4.97 -25.42
C ALA A 250 -27.92 3.69 -25.83
N VAL A 251 -27.70 2.77 -24.89
CA VAL A 251 -26.96 1.51 -25.11
C VAL A 251 -27.82 0.43 -25.80
N THR A 252 -29.15 0.58 -25.79
CA THR A 252 -30.07 -0.33 -26.50
C THR A 252 -29.89 -0.29 -28.03
N SER A 253 -29.28 0.78 -28.56
CA SER A 253 -28.88 0.86 -29.99
C SER A 253 -27.75 -0.12 -30.30
N SER A 254 -26.78 -0.27 -29.39
CA SER A 254 -25.67 -1.21 -29.52
C SER A 254 -26.13 -2.64 -29.23
N ALA A 255 -27.03 -2.86 -28.26
CA ALA A 255 -27.67 -4.15 -28.01
C ALA A 255 -28.56 -4.63 -29.19
N ARG A 256 -29.27 -3.72 -29.88
CA ARG A 256 -29.98 -4.04 -31.14
C ARG A 256 -29.02 -4.35 -32.30
N MET A 257 -27.82 -3.77 -32.31
CA MET A 257 -26.76 -4.08 -33.27
C MET A 257 -26.11 -5.46 -33.01
N ARG A 258 -26.01 -5.88 -31.74
CA ARG A 258 -25.59 -7.25 -31.34
C ARG A 258 -26.58 -8.32 -31.87
N SER A 259 -27.88 -8.05 -31.83
CA SER A 259 -28.93 -8.96 -32.35
C SER A 259 -28.96 -9.06 -33.89
N SER A 260 -28.60 -7.99 -34.60
CA SER A 260 -28.58 -7.97 -36.08
C SER A 260 -27.29 -8.56 -36.67
N ARG A 261 -26.15 -8.48 -35.99
CA ARG A 261 -24.92 -9.21 -36.37
C ARG A 261 -25.04 -10.72 -36.19
N GLY A 262 -25.78 -11.21 -35.18
CA GLY A 262 -26.04 -12.64 -34.99
C GLY A 262 -26.96 -13.27 -36.05
N ARG A 263 -27.70 -12.46 -36.82
CA ARG A 263 -28.64 -12.95 -37.86
C ARG A 263 -28.05 -12.93 -39.28
N LEU A 264 -27.00 -12.14 -39.54
CA LEU A 264 -26.35 -12.09 -40.86
C LEU A 264 -25.25 -13.16 -41.08
N VAL A 265 -24.73 -13.79 -40.02
CA VAL A 265 -23.64 -14.79 -40.14
C VAL A 265 -24.16 -16.20 -40.48
N ARG A 266 -25.49 -16.40 -40.57
CA ARG A 266 -26.08 -17.74 -40.81
C ARG A 266 -26.52 -18.02 -42.25
N THR A 267 -26.30 -17.12 -43.20
CA THR A 267 -26.78 -17.27 -44.59
C THR A 267 -25.73 -17.20 -45.70
N GLN A 268 -24.42 -17.17 -45.39
CA GLN A 268 -23.39 -17.29 -46.42
C GLN A 268 -22.19 -18.14 -45.94
N SER A 269 -22.40 -19.46 -45.80
CA SER A 269 -21.32 -20.44 -45.88
C SER A 269 -21.25 -20.97 -47.32
N GLY A 270 -20.50 -20.27 -48.16
CA GLY A 270 -20.28 -20.63 -49.55
C GLY A 270 -18.96 -20.07 -50.11
N HIS A 271 -17.94 -20.94 -50.13
CA HIS A 271 -16.76 -20.92 -51.01
C HIS A 271 -15.59 -19.90 -50.85
N ARG A 272 -14.41 -20.52 -50.63
CA ARG A 272 -13.09 -20.37 -51.29
C ARG A 272 -12.04 -19.33 -50.81
N ASN A 273 -10.87 -19.90 -50.53
CA ASN A 273 -9.49 -19.39 -50.47
C ASN A 273 -9.11 -18.24 -51.41
N PHE A 274 -8.28 -17.29 -50.94
CA PHE A 274 -6.85 -17.11 -51.33
C PHE A 274 -6.18 -15.90 -50.63
N GLY A 275 -4.93 -16.07 -50.18
CA GLY A 275 -3.78 -15.17 -50.46
C GLY A 275 -3.67 -13.72 -49.94
N SER A 276 -2.78 -13.55 -48.95
CA SER A 276 -1.63 -12.60 -48.94
C SER A 276 -1.76 -11.09 -48.57
N THR A 277 -0.77 -10.70 -47.74
CA THR A 277 0.00 -9.42 -47.64
C THR A 277 -0.49 -8.22 -46.80
N ARG A 278 0.14 -8.10 -45.62
CA ARG A 278 0.85 -6.94 -45.00
C ARG A 278 0.22 -5.52 -45.08
N SER A 279 0.02 -4.93 -43.90
CA SER A 279 0.63 -3.64 -43.51
C SER A 279 0.41 -3.35 -42.02
N ARG A 280 1.51 -3.22 -41.27
CA ARG A 280 1.56 -2.68 -39.90
C ARG A 280 1.32 -1.16 -39.96
N SER A 281 0.42 -0.65 -39.14
CA SER A 281 0.37 0.76 -38.76
C SER A 281 0.55 0.86 -37.23
N HIS A 282 1.66 1.47 -36.84
CA HIS A 282 1.99 1.88 -35.48
C HIS A 282 1.20 3.15 -35.14
N SER A 283 0.30 3.08 -34.16
CA SER A 283 -0.15 4.24 -33.37
C SER A 283 -1.06 3.74 -32.23
N GLY A 284 -0.45 3.35 -31.10
CA GLY A 284 -1.19 2.90 -29.91
C GLY A 284 -0.36 2.55 -28.66
N ASP A 285 0.96 2.84 -28.66
CA ASP A 285 1.89 2.26 -27.67
C ASP A 285 2.14 3.12 -26.40
N SER A 286 1.67 4.38 -26.35
CA SER A 286 2.02 5.26 -25.22
C SER A 286 1.16 5.04 -23.97
N SER A 287 -0.11 4.65 -24.11
CA SER A 287 -1.00 4.39 -22.96
C SER A 287 -0.85 2.96 -22.42
N ARG A 288 -0.57 1.99 -23.30
CA ARG A 288 -0.26 0.59 -22.92
C ARG A 288 1.08 0.44 -22.20
N SER A 289 2.08 1.26 -22.55
CA SER A 289 3.37 1.26 -21.86
C SER A 289 3.30 1.87 -20.46
N SER A 290 2.44 2.86 -20.24
CA SER A 290 2.17 3.44 -18.90
C SER A 290 1.47 2.46 -17.96
N LEU A 291 0.42 1.77 -18.44
CA LEU A 291 -0.27 0.73 -17.66
C LEU A 291 0.65 -0.47 -17.38
N ALA A 292 1.42 -0.94 -18.36
CA ALA A 292 2.37 -2.03 -18.16
C ALA A 292 3.51 -1.66 -17.18
N ALA A 293 3.97 -0.40 -17.16
CA ALA A 293 4.95 0.09 -16.20
C ALA A 293 4.36 0.24 -14.78
N ALA A 294 3.11 0.73 -14.66
CA ALA A 294 2.39 0.82 -13.40
C ALA A 294 2.07 -0.58 -12.83
N MET A 295 1.73 -1.54 -13.71
CA MET A 295 1.60 -2.95 -13.36
C MET A 295 2.95 -3.51 -12.86
N HIS A 296 4.08 -3.23 -13.52
CA HIS A 296 5.38 -3.73 -13.10
C HIS A 296 5.82 -3.21 -11.72
N ASP A 297 5.61 -1.94 -11.40
CA ASP A 297 6.06 -1.32 -10.12
C ASP A 297 5.14 -1.69 -8.93
N ALA A 298 3.83 -1.81 -9.18
CA ALA A 298 2.88 -2.30 -8.19
C ALA A 298 3.06 -3.81 -7.95
N THR A 299 3.30 -4.60 -9.01
CA THR A 299 3.71 -6.01 -8.89
C THR A 299 5.07 -6.16 -8.22
N HIS A 300 6.00 -5.21 -8.34
CA HIS A 300 7.29 -5.24 -7.62
C HIS A 300 7.13 -4.88 -6.13
N THR A 301 6.22 -3.97 -5.80
CA THR A 301 5.85 -3.61 -4.41
C THR A 301 5.08 -4.76 -3.73
N ILE A 302 4.13 -5.38 -4.45
CA ILE A 302 3.34 -6.53 -4.02
C ILE A 302 4.16 -7.82 -4.00
N HIS A 303 5.09 -8.06 -4.95
CA HIS A 303 6.01 -9.21 -4.89
C HIS A 303 7.08 -9.04 -3.82
N ARG A 304 7.61 -7.82 -3.57
CA ARG A 304 8.46 -7.58 -2.39
C ARG A 304 7.70 -7.90 -1.12
N TYR A 305 6.42 -7.55 -1.04
CA TYR A 305 5.58 -7.87 0.10
C TYR A 305 5.32 -9.39 0.21
N SER A 306 4.89 -10.04 -0.87
CA SER A 306 4.52 -11.47 -0.91
C SER A 306 5.70 -12.42 -0.71
N ARG A 307 6.91 -12.11 -1.24
CA ARG A 307 8.12 -12.90 -0.98
C ARG A 307 8.62 -12.80 0.47
N LEU A 308 8.23 -11.77 1.21
CA LEU A 308 8.66 -11.55 2.60
C LEU A 308 7.70 -12.16 3.65
N HIS A 309 6.58 -12.75 3.21
CA HIS A 309 5.55 -13.35 4.07
C HIS A 309 5.36 -14.87 3.84
N SER A 310 6.26 -15.52 3.09
CA SER A 310 6.28 -16.98 2.90
C SER A 310 7.31 -17.71 3.80
N THR A 311 7.80 -17.06 4.86
CA THR A 311 8.71 -17.65 5.87
C THR A 311 8.43 -17.09 7.25
#